data_AF-A0A389MN41-F1
#
_entry.id   AF-A0A389MN41-F1
#
_cell.length_a   1.000
_cell.length_b   1.000
_cell.length_c   1.000
_cell.angle_alpha   90.00
_cell.angle_beta   90.00
_cell.angle_gamma   90.00
#
_symmetry.space_group_name_H-M   'P 1'
#
loop_
_entity.id
_entity.type
_entity.pdbx_description
1 polymer ?
#
loop_
_entity_poly.entity_id
_entity_poly.type
_entity_poly.pdbx_seq_one_letter_code
_entity_poly.pdbx_strand_id
1 'polypeptide(L)' 'MVERQLHGVVPCWVCGEHVLFEVATLEHMQALCDGGNSHAENLAISHEVCNGQRHATGRVPASLSAPGQVRKR' A
#
# COMPACT_ATOMS: atom_id res chain seq x y z
N MET A 1 -6.58 18.56 -4.26
CA MET A 1 -6.49 17.84 -5.55
C MET A 1 -6.63 16.37 -5.22
N VAL A 2 -7.85 15.82 -5.30
CA VAL A 2 -8.10 14.38 -5.12
C VAL A 2 -8.52 13.88 -6.48
N GLU A 3 -7.64 13.13 -7.10
CA GLU A 3 -7.72 12.72 -8.48
C GLU A 3 -8.24 11.29 -8.55
N ARG A 4 -9.39 11.16 -9.20
CA ARG A 4 -9.87 9.97 -9.91
C ARG A 4 -10.18 8.77 -9.00
N GLN A 5 -11.39 8.77 -8.46
CA GLN A 5 -12.14 7.53 -8.15
C GLN A 5 -12.40 6.79 -9.47
N LEU A 6 -11.37 6.11 -9.99
CA LEU A 6 -11.48 5.18 -11.10
C LEU A 6 -12.07 3.88 -10.53
N HIS A 7 -13.38 3.68 -10.70
CA HIS A 7 -14.00 2.35 -10.79
C HIS A 7 -13.52 1.31 -9.75
N GLY A 8 -13.61 1.63 -8.45
CA GLY A 8 -13.29 0.66 -7.39
C GLY A 8 -11.83 0.23 -7.32
N VAL A 9 -10.91 0.90 -8.02
CA VAL A 9 -9.46 0.72 -7.88
C VAL A 9 -8.80 2.00 -7.38
N VAL A 10 -7.81 1.86 -6.51
CA VAL A 10 -7.06 2.97 -5.91
C VAL A 10 -5.56 2.70 -6.04
N PRO A 11 -4.72 3.73 -6.22
CA PRO A 11 -3.29 3.53 -6.34
C PRO A 11 -2.70 3.08 -5.00
N CYS A 12 -1.94 2.00 -5.02
CA CYS A 12 -1.14 1.52 -3.91
C CYS A 12 0.00 2.51 -3.66
N TRP A 13 0.10 3.06 -2.45
CA TRP A 13 1.14 4.04 -2.11
C TRP A 13 2.56 3.46 -2.12
N VAL A 14 2.69 2.13 -1.99
CA VAL A 14 3.97 1.43 -1.89
C VAL A 14 4.60 1.19 -3.26
N CYS A 15 3.82 0.72 -4.23
CA CYS A 15 4.31 0.35 -5.57
C CYS A 15 3.77 1.24 -6.70
N GLY A 16 2.76 2.06 -6.45
CA GLY A 16 2.10 2.91 -7.46
C GLY A 16 1.09 2.18 -8.36
N GLU A 17 1.00 0.85 -8.31
CA GLU A 17 0.00 0.08 -9.06
C GLU A 17 -1.40 0.20 -8.46
N HIS A 18 -2.44 -0.03 -9.26
CA HIS A 18 -3.82 0.04 -8.81
C HIS A 18 -4.24 -1.24 -8.09
N VAL A 19 -4.73 -1.11 -6.86
CA VAL A 19 -5.34 -2.19 -6.07
C VAL A 19 -6.87 -2.04 -6.11
N LEU A 20 -7.59 -3.16 -6.21
CA LEU A 20 -9.05 -3.17 -6.05
C LEU A 20 -9.40 -2.82 -4.60
N PHE A 21 -10.30 -1.86 -4.41
CA PHE A 21 -10.71 -1.35 -3.09
C PHE A 21 -11.20 -2.49 -2.17
N GLU A 22 -11.87 -3.50 -2.72
CA GLU A 22 -12.38 -4.65 -1.97
C GLU A 22 -11.29 -5.53 -1.34
N VAL A 23 -10.07 -5.54 -1.91
CA VAL A 23 -8.92 -6.30 -1.39
C VAL A 23 -7.77 -5.39 -0.94
N ALA A 24 -8.00 -4.08 -0.93
CA ALA A 24 -7.01 -3.11 -0.53
C ALA A 24 -6.91 -3.08 1.00
N THR A 25 -5.70 -2.91 1.50
CA THR A 25 -5.45 -2.71 2.93
C THR A 25 -5.27 -1.22 3.22
N LEU A 26 -5.91 -0.75 4.29
CA LEU A 26 -5.67 0.57 4.87
C LEU A 26 -4.58 0.41 5.95
N GLU A 27 -3.42 1.02 5.75
CA GLU A 27 -2.27 0.93 6.65
C GLU A 27 -1.80 2.31 7.11
N HIS A 28 -1.01 2.34 8.18
CA HIS A 28 -0.32 3.55 8.62
C HIS A 28 0.97 3.75 7.83
N MET A 29 1.20 4.97 7.31
CA MET A 29 2.46 5.29 6.63
C MET A 29 3.65 5.23 7.59
N GLN A 30 3.49 5.81 8.78
CA GLN A 30 4.38 5.67 9.93
C GLN A 30 3.70 4.85 11.03
N ALA A 31 4.42 3.85 11.55
CA ALA A 31 3.92 2.99 12.61
C ALA A 31 3.62 3.79 13.89
N LEU A 32 2.55 3.43 14.61
CA LEU A 32 2.15 4.09 15.86
C LEU A 32 3.27 4.03 16.93
N CYS A 33 4.02 2.93 16.98
CA CYS A 33 5.15 2.77 17.91
C CYS A 33 6.34 3.71 17.60
N ASP A 34 6.42 4.23 16.37
CA ASP A 34 7.49 5.11 15.91
C ASP A 34 7.05 6.60 15.90
N GLY A 35 5.90 6.90 16.52
CA GLY A 35 5.34 8.26 16.57
C GLY A 35 4.28 8.55 15.50
N GLY A 36 3.83 7.54 14.76
CA GLY A 36 2.69 7.67 13.85
C GLY A 36 1.36 7.91 14.58
N ASN A 37 0.33 8.29 13.83
CA ASN A 37 -1.02 8.55 14.34
C ASN A 37 -2.10 7.88 13.47
N SER A 38 -3.36 7.86 13.92
CA SER A 38 -4.48 7.27 13.16
C SER A 38 -5.29 8.30 12.36
N HIS A 39 -4.75 9.49 12.11
CA HIS A 39 -5.41 10.50 11.28
C HIS A 39 -5.25 10.15 9.80
N ALA A 40 -6.17 10.66 8.97
CA ALA A 40 -6.18 10.43 7.53
C ALA A 40 -4.86 10.82 6.84
N GLU A 41 -4.10 11.76 7.40
CA GLU A 41 -2.78 12.16 6.90
C GLU A 41 -1.70 11.09 7.05
N ASN A 42 -1.87 10.14 7.98
CA ASN A 42 -0.94 9.02 8.21
C ASN A 42 -1.54 7.69 7.74
N LEU A 43 -2.68 7.71 7.03
CA LEU A 43 -3.30 6.51 6.47
C LEU A 43 -3.03 6.44 4.97
N ALA A 44 -2.70 5.26 4.49
CA ALA A 44 -2.48 4.99 3.08
C ALA A 44 -3.05 3.65 2.66
N ILE A 45 -3.36 3.53 1.38
CA ILE A 45 -3.95 2.31 0.81
C ILE A 45 -2.89 1.53 0.05
N SER A 46 -2.81 0.23 0.30
CA SER A 46 -1.84 -0.67 -0.32
C SER A 46 -2.45 -2.04 -0.65
N HIS A 47 -1.67 -2.88 -1.33
CA HIS A 47 -1.97 -4.31 -1.44
C HIS A 47 -1.66 -5.04 -0.12
N GLU A 48 -2.40 -6.11 0.18
CA GLU A 48 -2.13 -6.99 1.34
C GLU A 48 -0.66 -7.46 1.38
N VAL A 49 -0.10 -7.80 0.21
CA VAL A 49 1.28 -8.27 0.08
C VAL A 49 2.29 -7.16 0.31
N CYS A 50 1.99 -5.94 -0.14
CA CYS A 50 2.86 -4.79 0.06
C CYS A 50 2.90 -4.39 1.53
N ASN A 51 1.74 -4.37 2.20
CA ASN A 51 1.63 -4.11 3.63
C ASN A 51 2.42 -5.16 4.45
N GLY A 52 2.17 -6.44 4.18
CA GLY A 52 2.83 -7.55 4.88
C GLY A 52 4.36 -7.54 4.73
N GLN A 53 4.88 -7.20 3.55
CA GLN A 53 6.33 -7.09 3.32
C GLN A 53 6.96 -5.91 4.06
N ARG A 54 6.26 -4.78 4.18
CA ARG A 54 6.73 -3.61 4.93
C ARG A 54 6.86 -3.90 6.41
N HIS A 55 5.92 -4.64 6.96
CA HIS A 55 5.95 -5.07 8.36
C HIS A 55 7.01 -6.16 8.60
N ALA A 56 7.34 -6.97 7.59
CA ALA A 56 8.25 -8.10 7.75
C ALA A 56 9.71 -7.68 7.99
N THR A 57 10.35 -6.88 7.13
CA THR A 57 11.70 -6.27 7.32
C THR A 57 12.25 -5.71 6.00
N GLY A 58 11.95 -4.44 5.68
CA GLY A 58 12.84 -3.62 4.84
C GLY A 58 12.74 -3.76 3.30
N ARG A 59 12.51 -2.59 2.67
CA ARG A 59 12.62 -2.25 1.25
C ARG A 59 11.79 -3.09 0.27
N VAL A 60 10.69 -2.49 -0.19
CA VAL A 60 9.93 -2.97 -1.35
C VAL A 60 10.62 -2.51 -2.64
N PRO A 61 11.15 -3.40 -3.49
CA PRO A 61 11.48 -3.03 -4.86
C PRO A 61 10.17 -2.87 -5.65
N ALA A 62 10.08 -1.80 -6.45
CA ALA A 62 8.92 -1.55 -7.31
C ALA A 62 8.68 -2.76 -8.23
N SER A 63 7.46 -3.31 -8.18
CA SER A 63 7.04 -4.41 -9.03
C SER A 63 7.04 -3.96 -10.48
N LEU A 64 7.95 -4.51 -11.29
CA LEU A 64 7.81 -4.53 -12.74
C LEU A 64 7.03 -5.80 -13.08
N SER A 65 5.73 -5.63 -13.28
CA SER A 65 4.84 -6.60 -13.92
C SER A 65 4.47 -7.85 -13.09
N ALA A 66 3.45 -7.72 -12.24
CA ALA A 66 2.44 -8.76 -12.03
C ALA A 66 1.29 -8.24 -11.17
N PRO A 67 0.00 -8.49 -11.54
CA PRO A 67 -1.10 -8.31 -10.62
C PRO A 67 -0.93 -9.31 -9.46
N GLY A 68 -0.63 -8.79 -8.27
CA GLY A 68 -0.78 -9.52 -7.01
C GLY A 68 0.34 -10.45 -6.53
N GLN A 69 1.51 -10.55 -7.18
CA GLN A 69 2.57 -11.43 -6.67
C GLN A 69 3.98 -10.86 -6.81
N VAL A 70 4.55 -10.46 -5.68
CA VAL A 70 5.94 -10.02 -5.55
C VAL A 70 6.85 -11.24 -5.58
N ARG A 71 7.79 -11.33 -6.54
CA ARG A 71 8.80 -12.40 -6.59
C ARG A 71 9.73 -12.29 -5.38
N LYS A 72 9.77 -13.34 -4.57
CA LYS A 72 10.82 -13.56 -3.57
C LYS A 72 12.14 -13.88 -4.31
N ARG A 73 13.23 -13.20 -3.96
CA ARG A 73 14.61 -13.59 -4.30
C ARG A 73 15.29 -14.09 -3.03
#